data_AF-A0A1G8D6Q9-F1
#
_entry.id   AF-A0A1G8D6Q9-F1
#
_cell.length_a   1.000
_cell.length_b   1.000
_cell.length_c   1.000
_cell.angle_alpha   90.00
_cell.angle_beta   90.00
_cell.angle_gamma   90.00
#
_symmetry.space_group_name_H-M   'P 1'
#
loop_
_entity.id
_entity.type
_entity.pdbx_description
1 polymer ?
#
loop_
_entity_poly.entity_id
_entity_poly.type
_entity_poly.pdbx_seq_one_letter_code
_entity_poly.pdbx_strand_id
1 'polypeptide(L)' 'MASTALEQHPQTRPIAVHEHGWATESQHATSEGVVRYVRCAGCGSRRVDVEPAGAAPPMAASAVVGP' A
#
# COMPACT_ATOMS: atom_id res chain seq x y z
N MET A 1 0.53 -5.87 39.02
CA MET A 1 1.20 -5.37 37.80
C MET A 1 0.21 -5.47 36.66
N ALA A 2 -0.40 -4.36 36.25
CA ALA A 2 -1.38 -4.32 35.16
C ALA A 2 -0.96 -3.23 34.18
N SER A 3 -0.40 -3.64 33.05
CA SER A 3 -0.16 -2.76 31.90
C SER A 3 -0.57 -3.56 30.69
N THR A 4 -1.55 -3.08 29.93
CA THR A 4 -1.56 -3.22 28.47
C THR A 4 -2.50 -2.18 27.87
N ALA A 5 -1.83 -1.15 27.32
CA ALA A 5 -2.23 -0.14 26.34
C ALA A 5 -3.72 -0.02 25.98
N LEU A 6 -4.27 1.20 26.15
CA LEU A 6 -5.36 1.67 25.28
C LEU A 6 -4.96 1.38 23.84
N GLU A 7 -5.85 0.72 23.09
CA GLU A 7 -5.80 0.68 21.63
C GLU A 7 -5.73 2.12 21.11
N GLN A 8 -4.52 2.57 20.78
CA GLN A 8 -4.29 3.82 20.10
C GLN A 8 -4.84 3.65 18.70
N HIS A 9 -6.09 4.05 18.50
CA HIS A 9 -6.66 4.19 17.17
C HIS A 9 -5.72 5.11 16.37
N PRO A 10 -5.20 4.68 15.21
CA PRO A 10 -4.35 5.52 14.40
C PRO A 10 -5.15 6.76 14.02
N GLN A 11 -4.74 7.90 14.59
CA GLN A 11 -5.36 9.18 14.30
C GLN A 11 -5.27 9.38 12.78
N THR A 12 -6.42 9.55 12.11
CA THR A 12 -6.47 9.89 10.68
C THR A 12 -5.75 11.21 10.49
N ARG A 13 -4.47 11.13 10.15
CA ARG A 13 -3.65 12.32 9.92
C ARG A 13 -4.11 12.95 8.60
N PRO A 14 -4.29 14.28 8.55
CA PRO A 14 -4.64 14.95 7.31
C PRO A 14 -3.65 14.56 6.20
N ILE A 15 -4.17 14.06 5.08
CA ILE A 15 -3.35 13.75 3.91
C ILE A 15 -2.97 15.09 3.29
N ALA A 16 -1.69 15.47 3.41
CA ALA A 16 -1.19 16.68 2.78
C ALA A 16 -1.35 16.58 1.26
N VAL A 17 -1.99 17.58 0.64
CA VAL A 17 -2.34 17.59 -0.80
C VAL A 17 -1.11 17.94 -1.65
N HIS A 18 -0.22 16.98 -1.87
CA HIS A 18 0.93 17.07 -2.77
C HIS A 18 1.21 15.69 -3.39
N GLU A 19 2.07 15.64 -4.40
CA GLU A 19 2.53 14.37 -4.96
C GLU A 19 3.41 13.64 -3.93
N HIS A 20 3.07 12.39 -3.66
CA HIS A 20 3.73 11.60 -2.62
C HIS A 20 4.83 10.71 -3.19
N GLY A 21 6.05 10.87 -2.68
CA GLY A 21 7.14 9.89 -2.85
C GLY A 21 7.00 8.72 -1.85
N TRP A 22 6.28 7.67 -2.22
CA TRP A 22 6.00 6.51 -1.37
C TRP A 22 7.21 5.57 -1.24
N ALA A 23 7.56 5.19 -0.01
CA ALA A 23 8.58 4.19 0.29
C ALA A 23 7.99 3.06 1.14
N THR A 24 8.45 1.82 0.92
CA THR A 24 7.98 0.65 1.69
C THR A 24 8.61 0.60 3.06
N GLU A 25 7.79 0.54 4.10
CA GLU A 25 8.24 0.28 5.47
C GLU A 25 8.26 -1.22 5.77
N SER A 26 7.20 -1.94 5.39
CA SER A 26 7.12 -3.39 5.54
C SER A 26 6.28 -4.04 4.45
N GLN A 27 6.52 -5.33 4.24
CA GLN A 27 5.82 -6.17 3.28
C GLN A 27 5.49 -7.51 3.93
N HIS A 28 4.25 -7.95 3.77
CA HIS A 28 3.76 -9.20 4.32
C HIS A 28 3.04 -10.00 3.24
N ALA A 29 3.47 -11.25 3.04
CA ALA A 29 2.72 -12.21 2.25
C ALA A 29 1.55 -12.75 3.08
N THR A 30 0.39 -12.86 2.45
CA THR A 30 -0.85 -13.41 2.99
C THR A 30 -1.47 -14.35 1.94
N SER A 31 -2.46 -15.15 2.33
CA SER A 31 -3.18 -15.99 1.36
C SER A 31 -3.88 -15.20 0.26
N GLU A 32 -4.27 -13.95 0.55
CA GLU A 32 -4.95 -13.04 -0.38
C GLU A 32 -3.97 -12.27 -1.28
N GLY A 33 -2.66 -12.42 -1.08
CA GLY A 33 -1.63 -11.68 -1.80
C GLY A 33 -0.67 -10.95 -0.87
N VAL A 34 -0.07 -9.87 -1.36
CA VAL A 34 0.93 -9.11 -0.61
C VAL A 34 0.31 -7.82 -0.10
N VAL A 35 0.42 -7.58 1.20
CA VAL A 35 0.12 -6.29 1.83
C VAL A 35 1.42 -5.52 2.04
N ARG A 36 1.48 -4.28 1.57
CA ARG A 36 2.63 -3.39 1.70
C ARG A 36 2.21 -2.14 2.48
N TYR A 37 2.89 -1.90 3.59
CA TYR A 37 2.75 -0.67 4.35
C TYR A 37 3.76 0.33 3.79
N VAL A 38 3.26 1.43 3.22
CA VAL A 38 4.10 2.48 2.64
C VAL A 38 3.94 3.80 3.38
N ARG A 39 5.03 4.57 3.43
CA ARG A 39 5.08 5.90 4.03
C ARG A 39 5.66 6.89 3.04
N CYS A 40 5.06 8.07 2.97
CA CYS A 40 5.62 9.18 2.19
C CYS A 40 6.89 9.70 2.87
N ALA A 41 7.99 9.78 2.12
CA ALA A 41 9.25 10.31 2.64
C ALA A 41 9.15 11.81 3.02
N GLY A 42 8.31 12.58 2.32
CA GLY A 42 8.13 14.02 2.53
C GLY A 42 7.25 14.35 3.75
N CYS A 43 5.98 13.95 3.73
CA CYS A 43 5.03 14.34 4.78
C CYS A 43 4.82 13.30 5.87
N GLY A 44 5.22 12.04 5.65
CA GLY A 44 4.96 10.94 6.58
C GLY A 44 3.53 10.39 6.59
N SER A 45 2.70 10.74 5.60
CA SER A 45 1.44 10.04 5.35
C SER A 45 1.71 8.55 5.17
N ARG A 46 0.75 7.71 5.56
CA ARG A 46 0.82 6.25 5.42
C ARG A 46 -0.29 5.77 4.49
N ARG A 47 0.01 4.76 3.69
CA ARG A 47 -0.94 4.08 2.82
C ARG A 47 -0.69 2.58 2.92
N VAL A 48 -1.75 1.80 2.71
CA VAL A 48 -1.67 0.33 2.61
C VAL A 48 -1.96 -0.01 1.16
N ASP A 49 -0.99 -0.63 0.49
CA ASP A 49 -1.13 -1.14 -0.86
C ASP A 49 -1.37 -2.66 -0.79
N VAL A 50 -2.36 -3.16 -1.54
CA VAL A 50 -2.73 -4.58 -1.58
C VAL A 50 -2.55 -5.09 -3.00
N GLU A 51 -1.62 -6.01 -3.17
CA GLU A 51 -1.37 -6.71 -4.43
C GLU A 51 -2.02 -8.10 -4.34
N PRO A 52 -3.12 -8.37 -5.05
CA PRO A 52 -3.86 -9.63 -4.89
C PRO A 52 -3.07 -10.84 -5.40
N ALA A 53 -3.22 -11.98 -4.71
CA ALA A 53 -2.68 -13.26 -5.17
C ALA A 53 -3.38 -13.67 -6.47
N GLY A 54 -2.68 -13.52 -7.60
CA GLY A 54 -3.10 -14.13 -8.85
C GLY A 54 -4.24 -13.43 -9.58
N ALA A 55 -4.30 -12.09 -9.58
CA ALA A 55 -4.89 -11.43 -10.73
C ALA A 55 -3.96 -11.68 -11.93
N ALA A 56 -4.39 -12.48 -12.91
CA ALA A 56 -3.67 -12.58 -14.18
C ALA A 56 -3.39 -11.14 -14.68
N PRO A 57 -2.16 -10.82 -15.13
CA PRO A 57 -1.88 -9.49 -15.65
C PRO A 57 -2.93 -9.18 -16.73
N PRO A 58 -3.48 -7.95 -16.77
CA PRO A 58 -4.43 -7.59 -17.81
C PRO A 58 -3.79 -7.89 -19.16
N MET A 59 -4.51 -8.61 -20.03
CA MET A 59 -4.04 -8.87 -21.39
C MET A 59 -3.72 -7.53 -22.05
N ALA A 60 -2.63 -7.49 -22.81
CA ALA A 60 -2.23 -6.28 -23.51
C ALA A 60 -3.43 -5.73 -24.31
N ALA A 61 -3.78 -4.46 -24.05
CA ALA A 61 -4.83 -3.77 -24.79
C ALA A 61 -4.42 -3.46 -26.25
N SER A 62 -3.15 -3.69 -26.58
CA SER A 62 -2.58 -3.49 -27.91
C SER A 62 -2.22 -4.83 -28.55
N ALA A 63 -2.45 -4.94 -29.85
CA ALA A 63 -2.02 -6.06 -30.68
C ALA A 63 -1.16 -5.55 -31.84
N VAL A 64 -0.26 -6.39 -32.35
CA VAL A 64 0.43 -6.14 -33.62
C VAL A 64 -0.60 -6.22 -34.75
N VAL A 65 -0.71 -5.15 -35.54
CA VAL A 65 -1.38 -5.16 -36.84
C VAL A 65 -0.29 -5.43 -37.88
N GLY A 66 -0.41 -6.55 -38.61
CA GLY A 66 0.52 -6.88 -39.71
C GLY A 66 0.41 -5.88 -40.88
N PRO A 67 1.35 -5.92 -41.84
CA PRO A 67 1.28 -5.10 -43.04
C PRO A 67 0.10 -5.46 -43.95
#